data_AF-A0AAW3T8H7-F1
#
_entry.id   AF-A0AAW3T8H7-F1
#
_cell.length_a   1.000
_cell.length_b   1.000
_cell.length_c   1.000
_cell.angle_alpha   90.00
_cell.angle_beta   90.00
_cell.angle_gamma   90.00
#
_symmetry.space_group_name_H-M   'P 1'
#
loop_
_entity.id
_entity.type
_entity.pdbx_description
1 polymer ?
#
loop_
_entity_poly.entity_id
_entity_poly.type
_entity_poly.pdbx_seq_one_letter_code
_entity_poly.pdbx_strand_id
1 'polypeptide(L)'
;MQGDHLIGRDVEYSHGDTVMIGRSTAPATGGPHPGVVLVHDAFGLTEAMMRTSEEYAARGYAVLAADVWGSRTTPTDGAAIGSLIGGMVADRAEWAGRIAAAHRTLLARPDVDADRTAMVGWCFGGSSAIEFVRGGGAVRGIVSVHGGLDLLGDDWTTPTDARVLLCTGADDPMATPEMLFALQRGLDAVGADWEADVYSGTRHAFTNPDAALAGPPDVVGYHARSARRAHESAERFLADLLAP
;
A
#
# COMPACT_ATOMS: atom_id res chain seq x y z
N MET A 1 24.98 4.81 13.14
CA MET A 1 25.33 3.38 13.01
C MET A 1 24.04 2.57 12.92
N GLN A 2 23.30 2.63 11.81
CA GLN A 2 21.91 2.12 11.75
C GLN A 2 21.69 1.02 10.70
N GLY A 3 22.77 0.53 10.06
CA GLY A 3 22.70 -0.45 8.96
C GLY A 3 23.05 -1.90 9.34
N ASP A 4 23.65 -2.16 10.51
CA ASP A 4 24.15 -3.51 10.88
C ASP A 4 23.05 -4.49 11.36
N HIS A 5 21.78 -4.09 11.27
CA HIS A 5 20.66 -4.86 11.83
C HIS A 5 19.58 -5.24 10.82
N LEU A 6 19.72 -4.89 9.55
CA LEU A 6 18.79 -5.26 8.49
C LEU A 6 19.48 -6.06 7.38
N ILE A 7 18.74 -6.98 6.79
CA ILE A 7 19.12 -7.67 5.56
C ILE A 7 18.19 -7.22 4.44
N GLY A 8 18.78 -6.80 3.32
CA GLY A 8 18.05 -6.28 2.16
C GLY A 8 18.56 -6.87 0.87
N ARG A 9 17.66 -7.31 -0.01
CA ARG A 9 17.99 -7.79 -1.35
C ARG A 9 16.84 -7.57 -2.31
N ASP A 10 17.17 -7.50 -3.60
CA ASP A 10 16.14 -7.55 -4.62
C ASP A 10 15.65 -8.99 -4.80
N VAL A 11 14.38 -9.12 -5.13
CA VAL A 11 13.71 -10.41 -5.35
C VAL A 11 12.89 -10.31 -6.62
N GLU A 12 13.22 -11.16 -7.60
CA GLU A 12 12.46 -11.29 -8.83
C GLU A 12 11.25 -12.20 -8.60
N TYR A 13 10.10 -11.81 -9.13
CA TYR A 13 8.87 -12.59 -9.17
C TYR A 13 8.03 -12.16 -10.37
N SER A 14 7.03 -12.96 -10.76
CA SER A 14 6.29 -12.71 -12.00
C SER A 14 4.79 -12.95 -11.86
N HIS A 15 4.03 -12.29 -12.73
CA HIS A 15 2.62 -12.58 -13.00
C HIS A 15 2.42 -12.56 -14.52
N GLY A 16 1.99 -13.70 -15.09
CA GLY A 16 2.01 -13.88 -16.54
C GLY A 16 3.43 -13.66 -17.10
N ASP A 17 3.54 -12.85 -18.15
CA ASP A 17 4.80 -12.46 -18.78
C ASP A 17 5.45 -11.23 -18.12
N THR A 18 4.80 -10.60 -17.14
CA THR A 18 5.33 -9.43 -16.44
C THR A 18 6.32 -9.88 -15.37
N VAL A 19 7.59 -9.51 -15.56
CA VAL A 19 8.64 -9.64 -14.54
C VAL A 19 8.65 -8.42 -13.63
N MET A 20 8.58 -8.66 -12.33
CA MET A 20 8.61 -7.66 -11.26
C MET A 20 9.83 -7.91 -10.38
N ILE A 21 10.49 -6.83 -9.95
CA ILE A 21 11.68 -6.93 -9.11
C ILE A 21 11.39 -6.17 -7.81
N GLY A 22 10.95 -6.87 -6.78
CA GLY A 22 10.67 -6.26 -5.48
C GLY A 22 11.94 -6.01 -4.66
N ARG A 23 11.79 -5.27 -3.56
CA ARG A 23 12.82 -5.12 -2.53
C ARG A 23 12.38 -5.88 -1.28
N SER A 24 13.09 -6.95 -0.95
CA SER A 24 12.91 -7.70 0.30
C SER A 24 13.81 -7.12 1.38
N THR A 25 13.22 -6.69 2.49
CA THR A 25 13.96 -6.23 3.68
C THR A 25 13.44 -6.97 4.93
N ALA A 26 14.32 -7.27 5.89
CA ALA A 26 13.94 -7.82 7.19
C ALA A 26 14.97 -7.49 8.27
N PRO A 27 14.61 -7.61 9.56
CA PRO A 27 15.58 -7.71 10.64
C PRO A 27 16.63 -8.80 10.36
N ALA A 28 17.89 -8.53 10.69
CA ALA A 28 18.97 -9.51 10.62
C ALA A 28 18.84 -10.61 11.68
N THR A 29 18.03 -10.39 12.72
CA THR A 29 17.68 -11.41 13.72
C THR A 29 16.81 -12.50 13.08
N GLY A 30 17.06 -13.77 13.43
CA GLY A 30 16.26 -14.90 12.94
C GLY A 30 14.76 -14.75 13.24
N GLY A 31 13.92 -15.16 12.28
CA GLY A 31 12.45 -15.05 12.34
C GLY A 31 11.76 -16.22 13.08
N PRO A 32 10.43 -16.39 12.90
CA PRO A 32 9.58 -15.69 11.94
C PRO A 32 9.07 -14.31 12.41
N HIS A 33 9.04 -13.35 11.48
CA HIS A 33 8.58 -11.97 11.68
C HIS A 33 7.19 -11.76 11.06
N PRO A 34 6.32 -10.89 11.62
CA PRO A 34 5.11 -10.46 10.92
C PRO A 34 5.47 -9.85 9.56
N GLY A 35 4.71 -10.20 8.53
CA GLY A 35 4.98 -9.84 7.14
C GLY A 35 4.22 -8.60 6.68
N VAL A 36 4.87 -7.73 5.91
CA VAL A 36 4.21 -6.57 5.26
C VAL A 36 4.53 -6.54 3.78
N VAL A 37 3.48 -6.52 2.94
CA VAL A 37 3.62 -6.10 1.54
C VAL A 37 3.48 -4.59 1.50
N LEU A 38 4.51 -3.91 1.02
CA LEU A 38 4.52 -2.47 0.83
C LEU A 38 4.27 -2.18 -0.66
N VAL A 39 3.23 -1.41 -0.97
CA VAL A 39 2.85 -1.07 -2.35
C VAL A 39 3.14 0.41 -2.61
N HIS A 40 3.91 0.67 -3.66
CA HIS A 40 4.37 2.01 -4.01
C HIS A 40 3.22 2.94 -4.46
N ASP A 41 3.53 4.23 -4.51
CA ASP A 41 2.67 5.25 -5.12
C ASP A 41 2.74 5.23 -6.67
N ALA A 42 2.22 6.27 -7.31
CA ALA A 42 2.20 6.38 -8.77
C ALA A 42 3.60 6.27 -9.43
N PHE A 43 4.68 6.60 -8.72
CA PHE A 43 6.03 6.70 -9.27
C PHE A 43 6.80 5.37 -9.28
N GLY A 44 6.18 4.27 -8.87
CA GLY A 44 6.83 2.96 -8.84
C GLY A 44 7.70 2.75 -7.61
N LEU A 45 8.47 1.66 -7.61
CA LEU A 45 9.34 1.29 -6.48
C LEU A 45 10.61 2.18 -6.44
N THR A 46 10.44 3.42 -5.99
CA THR A 46 11.51 4.41 -5.85
C THR A 46 12.41 4.15 -4.64
N GLU A 47 13.55 4.85 -4.57
CA GLU A 47 14.42 4.87 -3.39
C GLU A 47 13.70 5.31 -2.11
N ALA A 48 12.72 6.24 -2.22
CA ALA A 48 11.92 6.65 -1.08
C ALA A 48 11.07 5.49 -0.54
N MET A 49 10.43 4.73 -1.44
CA MET A 49 9.65 3.56 -1.03
C MET A 49 10.53 2.43 -0.46
N MET A 50 11.75 2.25 -0.98
CA MET A 50 12.71 1.31 -0.41
C MET A 50 13.17 1.73 0.99
N ARG A 51 13.37 3.03 1.25
CA ARG A 51 13.64 3.51 2.62
C ARG A 51 12.46 3.27 3.56
N THR A 52 11.22 3.48 3.10
CA THR A 52 10.04 3.14 3.91
C THR A 52 10.00 1.64 4.23
N SER A 53 10.41 0.76 3.30
CA SER A 53 10.56 -0.67 3.59
C SER A 53 11.59 -0.94 4.69
N GLU A 54 12.72 -0.25 4.68
CA GLU A 54 13.75 -0.35 5.72
C GLU A 54 13.26 0.17 7.08
N GLU A 55 12.46 1.24 7.09
CA GLU A 55 11.83 1.76 8.30
C GLU A 55 10.89 0.74 8.94
N TYR A 56 10.08 0.05 8.14
CA TYR A 56 9.21 -1.01 8.63
C TYR A 56 10.03 -2.22 9.11
N ALA A 57 11.07 -2.60 8.38
CA ALA A 57 11.94 -3.69 8.79
C ALA A 57 12.67 -3.39 10.11
N ALA A 58 13.08 -2.14 10.34
CA ALA A 58 13.69 -1.70 11.60
C ALA A 58 12.74 -1.82 12.81
N ARG A 59 11.44 -1.95 12.58
CA ARG A 59 10.40 -2.14 13.60
C ARG A 59 10.03 -3.61 13.83
N GLY A 60 10.72 -4.55 13.16
CA GLY A 60 10.52 -5.98 13.34
C GLY A 60 9.66 -6.66 12.28
N TYR A 61 9.32 -5.97 11.17
CA TYR A 61 8.55 -6.57 10.08
C TYR A 61 9.45 -7.20 9.01
N ALA A 62 9.07 -8.34 8.46
CA ALA A 62 9.62 -8.81 7.20
C ALA A 62 8.84 -8.15 6.05
N VAL A 63 9.50 -7.31 5.26
CA VAL A 63 8.85 -6.44 4.27
C VAL A 63 9.20 -6.87 2.86
N LEU A 64 8.20 -6.92 1.98
CA LEU A 64 8.40 -6.93 0.53
C LEU A 64 7.81 -5.64 -0.05
N ALA A 65 8.67 -4.71 -0.49
CA ALA A 65 8.23 -3.60 -1.31
C ALA A 65 8.02 -4.09 -2.75
N ALA A 66 6.78 -4.07 -3.20
CA ALA A 66 6.34 -4.61 -4.47
C ALA A 66 6.69 -3.64 -5.62
N ASP A 67 7.10 -4.20 -6.75
CA ASP A 67 7.26 -3.49 -8.03
C ASP A 67 6.05 -3.83 -8.91
N VAL A 68 4.96 -3.08 -8.78
CA VAL A 68 3.69 -3.39 -9.47
C VAL A 68 3.74 -2.98 -10.94
N TRP A 69 4.52 -1.96 -11.28
CA TRP A 69 4.74 -1.57 -12.68
C TRP A 69 5.57 -2.60 -13.46
N GLY A 70 6.45 -3.30 -12.77
CA GLY A 70 7.33 -4.31 -13.36
C GLY A 70 8.62 -3.70 -13.87
N SER A 71 9.67 -4.53 -13.94
CA SER A 71 11.01 -4.16 -14.39
C SER A 71 11.58 -2.90 -13.72
N ARG A 72 11.20 -2.59 -12.46
CA ARG A 72 11.57 -1.38 -11.72
C ARG A 72 11.21 -0.08 -12.45
N THR A 73 10.10 -0.09 -13.17
CA THR A 73 9.64 1.09 -13.91
C THR A 73 9.31 2.24 -12.94
N THR A 74 9.91 3.40 -13.18
CA THR A 74 9.68 4.63 -12.40
C THR A 74 9.28 5.77 -13.35
N PRO A 75 7.97 5.93 -13.66
CA PRO A 75 7.52 6.95 -14.59
C PRO A 75 7.77 8.36 -14.02
N THR A 76 8.14 9.31 -14.88
CA THR A 76 8.50 10.68 -14.48
C THR A 76 7.51 11.74 -14.98
N ASP A 77 6.54 11.36 -15.81
CA ASP A 77 5.53 12.26 -16.35
C ASP A 77 4.10 11.73 -16.16
N GLY A 78 3.13 12.65 -16.17
CA GLY A 78 1.74 12.35 -15.90
C GLY A 78 1.07 11.46 -16.96
N ALA A 79 1.54 11.47 -18.21
CA ALA A 79 0.96 10.63 -19.26
C ALA A 79 1.37 9.16 -19.06
N ALA A 80 2.65 8.92 -18.75
CA ALA A 80 3.14 7.58 -18.42
C ALA A 80 2.48 7.04 -17.14
N ILE A 81 2.36 7.87 -16.09
CA ILE A 81 1.65 7.51 -14.85
C ILE A 81 0.19 7.16 -15.14
N GLY A 82 -0.52 8.02 -15.88
CA GLY A 82 -1.93 7.81 -16.22
C GLY A 82 -2.14 6.55 -17.05
N SER A 83 -1.22 6.24 -17.96
CA SER A 83 -1.25 5.00 -18.75
C SER A 83 -1.07 3.76 -17.88
N LEU A 84 -0.15 3.78 -16.91
CA LEU A 84 0.09 2.64 -16.01
C LEU A 84 -1.10 2.39 -15.09
N ILE A 85 -1.60 3.43 -14.42
CA ILE A 85 -2.76 3.33 -13.53
C ILE A 85 -4.00 2.94 -14.33
N GLY A 86 -4.26 3.61 -15.45
CA GLY A 86 -5.40 3.33 -16.32
C GLY A 86 -5.38 1.90 -16.86
N GLY A 87 -4.21 1.34 -17.17
CA GLY A 87 -4.06 -0.06 -17.55
C GLY A 87 -4.48 -1.03 -16.46
N MET A 88 -4.10 -0.78 -15.20
CA MET A 88 -4.51 -1.61 -14.06
C MET A 88 -6.01 -1.51 -13.76
N VAL A 89 -6.60 -0.32 -13.91
CA VAL A 89 -8.05 -0.13 -13.72
C VAL A 89 -8.84 -0.82 -14.84
N ALA A 90 -8.36 -0.74 -16.08
CA ALA A 90 -8.99 -1.38 -17.24
C ALA A 90 -8.88 -2.92 -17.19
N ASP A 91 -7.81 -3.45 -16.62
CA ASP A 91 -7.59 -4.88 -16.39
C ASP A 91 -7.37 -5.18 -14.90
N ARG A 92 -8.47 -5.22 -14.15
CA ARG A 92 -8.43 -5.54 -12.71
C ARG A 92 -7.88 -6.94 -12.41
N ALA A 93 -7.96 -7.87 -13.36
CA ALA A 93 -7.42 -9.22 -13.17
C ALA A 93 -5.88 -9.19 -13.18
N GLU A 94 -5.29 -8.46 -14.12
CA GLU A 94 -3.84 -8.19 -14.14
C GLU A 94 -3.40 -7.44 -12.87
N TRP A 95 -4.15 -6.40 -12.46
CA TRP A 95 -3.85 -5.65 -11.23
C TRP A 95 -3.85 -6.56 -10.00
N ALA A 96 -4.94 -7.29 -9.77
CA ALA A 96 -5.06 -8.22 -8.65
C ALA A 96 -3.99 -9.31 -8.71
N GLY A 97 -3.68 -9.80 -9.91
CA GLY A 97 -2.67 -10.83 -10.14
C GLY A 97 -1.25 -10.41 -9.74
N ARG A 98 -0.84 -9.17 -10.08
CA ARG A 98 0.47 -8.61 -9.69
C ARG A 98 0.59 -8.40 -8.18
N ILE A 99 -0.46 -7.87 -7.55
CA ILE A 99 -0.49 -7.68 -6.09
C ILE A 99 -0.46 -9.03 -5.36
N ALA A 100 -1.25 -10.01 -5.83
CA ALA A 100 -1.23 -11.36 -5.29
C ALA A 100 0.12 -12.06 -5.50
N ALA A 101 0.82 -11.79 -6.61
CA ALA A 101 2.18 -12.30 -6.82
C ALA A 101 3.16 -11.74 -5.79
N ALA A 102 3.09 -10.44 -5.47
CA ALA A 102 3.89 -9.86 -4.40
C ALA A 102 3.58 -10.51 -3.03
N HIS A 103 2.29 -10.67 -2.70
CA HIS A 103 1.91 -11.33 -1.44
C HIS A 103 2.39 -12.77 -1.35
N ARG A 104 2.25 -13.58 -2.42
CA ARG A 104 2.82 -14.94 -2.46
C ARG A 104 4.34 -14.95 -2.29
N THR A 105 5.04 -14.01 -2.93
CA THR A 105 6.50 -13.86 -2.78
C THR A 105 6.90 -13.55 -1.35
N LEU A 106 6.12 -12.72 -0.64
CA LEU A 106 6.31 -12.48 0.79
C LEU A 106 6.09 -13.77 1.60
N LEU A 107 4.97 -14.47 1.39
CA LEU A 107 4.63 -15.69 2.13
C LEU A 107 5.63 -16.85 1.91
N ALA A 108 6.31 -16.88 0.76
CA ALA A 108 7.30 -17.90 0.46
C ALA A 108 8.63 -17.74 1.24
N ARG A 109 8.78 -16.66 2.00
CA ARG A 109 9.99 -16.37 2.76
C ARG A 109 10.03 -17.14 4.08
N PRO A 110 11.15 -17.81 4.42
CA PRO A 110 11.26 -18.58 5.67
C PRO A 110 11.33 -17.69 6.93
N ASP A 111 11.62 -16.40 6.78
CA ASP A 111 11.64 -15.43 7.87
C ASP A 111 10.29 -14.73 8.10
N VAL A 112 9.24 -15.11 7.38
CA VAL A 112 7.89 -14.54 7.50
C VAL A 112 6.95 -15.49 8.24
N ASP A 113 6.18 -14.94 9.17
CA ASP A 113 5.00 -15.57 9.75
C ASP A 113 3.81 -15.38 8.79
N ALA A 114 3.46 -16.45 8.08
CA ALA A 114 2.42 -16.42 7.04
C ALA A 114 1.03 -16.06 7.58
N ASP A 115 0.75 -16.33 8.87
CA ASP A 115 -0.53 -16.06 9.50
C ASP A 115 -0.64 -14.62 10.03
N ARG A 116 0.48 -13.87 10.03
CA ARG A 116 0.57 -12.47 10.48
C ARG A 116 1.06 -11.57 9.36
N THR A 117 0.26 -11.46 8.30
CA THR A 117 0.57 -10.58 7.17
C THR A 117 -0.40 -9.41 7.01
N ALA A 118 0.13 -8.27 6.56
CA ALA A 118 -0.63 -7.08 6.20
C ALA A 118 -0.15 -6.47 4.88
N MET A 119 -0.94 -5.56 4.33
CA MET A 119 -0.55 -4.74 3.16
C MET A 119 -0.66 -3.26 3.48
N VAL A 120 0.33 -2.48 3.06
CA VAL A 120 0.36 -1.03 3.26
C VAL A 120 0.68 -0.36 1.94
N GLY A 121 -0.07 0.67 1.57
CA GLY A 121 0.18 1.38 0.33
C GLY A 121 -0.16 2.86 0.35
N TRP A 122 0.41 3.58 -0.61
CA TRP A 122 0.27 5.02 -0.80
C TRP A 122 -0.33 5.31 -2.16
N CYS A 123 -1.28 6.25 -2.29
CA CYS A 123 -1.87 6.61 -3.59
C CYS A 123 -2.42 5.36 -4.31
N PHE A 124 -1.89 5.04 -5.49
CA PHE A 124 -2.19 3.81 -6.22
C PHE A 124 -1.98 2.54 -5.37
N GLY A 125 -0.94 2.50 -4.54
CA GLY A 125 -0.70 1.40 -3.62
C GLY A 125 -1.77 1.30 -2.53
N GLY A 126 -2.30 2.43 -2.07
CA GLY A 126 -3.41 2.47 -1.12
C GLY A 126 -4.68 1.88 -1.75
N SER A 127 -4.97 2.24 -3.00
CA SER A 127 -6.04 1.63 -3.79
C SER A 127 -5.78 0.13 -4.01
N SER A 128 -4.53 -0.25 -4.28
CA SER A 128 -4.14 -1.66 -4.49
C SER A 128 -4.40 -2.52 -3.26
N ALA A 129 -4.13 -2.01 -2.06
CA ALA A 129 -4.41 -2.72 -0.82
C ALA A 129 -5.91 -2.95 -0.64
N ILE A 130 -6.74 -1.95 -0.94
CA ILE A 130 -8.20 -2.05 -0.89
C ILE A 130 -8.73 -3.04 -1.94
N GLU A 131 -8.26 -2.94 -3.18
CA GLU A 131 -8.62 -3.89 -4.26
C GLU A 131 -8.22 -5.33 -3.92
N PHE A 132 -7.08 -5.53 -3.25
CA PHE A 132 -6.63 -6.85 -2.85
C PHE A 132 -7.63 -7.53 -1.91
N VAL A 133 -8.08 -6.83 -0.85
CA VAL A 133 -9.10 -7.39 0.06
C VAL A 133 -10.48 -7.47 -0.59
N ARG A 134 -10.86 -6.50 -1.44
CA ARG A 134 -12.11 -6.55 -2.22
C ARG A 134 -12.17 -7.80 -3.11
N GLY A 135 -11.04 -8.16 -3.72
CA GLY A 135 -10.87 -9.36 -4.55
C GLY A 135 -10.70 -10.67 -3.79
N GLY A 136 -10.83 -10.68 -2.46
CA GLY A 136 -10.70 -11.89 -1.63
C GLY A 136 -9.26 -12.25 -1.22
N GLY A 137 -8.33 -11.31 -1.33
CA GLY A 137 -6.97 -11.48 -0.84
C GLY A 137 -6.92 -11.66 0.69
N ALA A 138 -6.15 -12.65 1.15
CA ALA A 138 -6.08 -13.03 2.56
C ALA A 138 -4.90 -12.36 3.27
N VAL A 139 -5.19 -11.34 4.07
CA VAL A 139 -4.27 -10.68 5.01
C VAL A 139 -5.03 -10.38 6.30
N ARG A 140 -4.34 -10.24 7.44
CA ARG A 140 -5.00 -9.80 8.68
C ARG A 140 -5.59 -8.41 8.54
N GLY A 141 -4.95 -7.55 7.74
CA GLY A 141 -5.46 -6.22 7.49
C GLY A 141 -4.63 -5.40 6.51
N ILE A 142 -5.15 -4.22 6.20
CA ILE A 142 -4.56 -3.29 5.26
C ILE A 142 -4.51 -1.86 5.81
N VAL A 143 -3.55 -1.09 5.32
CA VAL A 143 -3.47 0.36 5.52
C VAL A 143 -3.42 1.04 4.16
N SER A 144 -4.40 1.91 3.90
CA SER A 144 -4.44 2.75 2.70
C SER A 144 -4.13 4.19 3.10
N VAL A 145 -3.02 4.73 2.59
CA VAL A 145 -2.60 6.11 2.83
C VAL A 145 -2.86 6.91 1.55
N HIS A 146 -3.75 7.90 1.63
CA HIS A 146 -4.28 8.68 0.50
C HIS A 146 -4.59 7.82 -0.73
N GLY A 147 -5.26 6.68 -0.54
CA GLY A 147 -5.70 5.85 -1.67
C GLY A 147 -6.64 6.63 -2.60
N GLY A 148 -6.44 6.50 -3.91
CA GLY A 148 -7.40 7.01 -4.91
C GLY A 148 -8.65 6.13 -4.91
N LEU A 149 -9.74 6.62 -4.33
CA LEU A 149 -10.98 5.86 -4.18
C LEU A 149 -11.77 5.80 -5.49
N ASP A 150 -11.52 6.73 -6.40
CA ASP A 150 -12.02 6.75 -7.77
C ASP A 150 -11.50 5.59 -8.65
N LEU A 151 -10.44 4.91 -8.22
CA LEU A 151 -9.88 3.74 -8.91
C LEU A 151 -10.56 2.42 -8.55
N LEU A 152 -11.33 2.39 -7.46
CA LEU A 152 -11.84 1.16 -6.86
C LEU A 152 -13.00 0.55 -7.66
N GLY A 153 -13.12 -0.77 -7.59
CA GLY A 153 -14.34 -1.46 -8.00
C GLY A 153 -15.46 -1.21 -6.98
N ASP A 154 -16.71 -1.24 -7.43
CA ASP A 154 -17.89 -1.03 -6.59
C ASP A 154 -18.56 -2.35 -6.16
N ASP A 155 -18.08 -3.49 -6.68
CA ASP A 155 -18.56 -4.82 -6.34
C ASP A 155 -17.87 -5.38 -5.08
N TRP A 156 -18.54 -5.23 -3.95
CA TRP A 156 -18.15 -5.77 -2.64
C TRP A 156 -18.97 -7.01 -2.33
N THR A 157 -18.51 -8.17 -2.82
CA THR A 157 -19.26 -9.43 -2.75
C THR A 157 -18.55 -10.56 -1.99
N THR A 158 -17.27 -10.38 -1.69
CA THR A 158 -16.43 -11.40 -1.06
C THR A 158 -16.24 -11.07 0.42
N PRO A 159 -16.77 -11.89 1.37
CA PRO A 159 -16.54 -11.69 2.79
C PRO A 159 -15.06 -11.68 3.14
N THR A 160 -14.67 -10.87 4.14
CA THR A 160 -13.29 -10.79 4.62
C THR A 160 -13.22 -10.52 6.11
N ASP A 161 -12.25 -11.15 6.78
CA ASP A 161 -11.90 -10.85 8.17
C ASP A 161 -10.81 -9.77 8.27
N ALA A 162 -10.39 -9.19 7.14
CA ALA A 162 -9.34 -8.19 7.11
C ALA A 162 -9.78 -6.91 7.81
N ARG A 163 -8.92 -6.40 8.70
CA ARG A 163 -9.08 -5.07 9.30
C ARG A 163 -8.56 -4.00 8.35
N VAL A 164 -9.19 -2.84 8.28
CA VAL A 164 -8.87 -1.77 7.31
C VAL A 164 -8.65 -0.45 8.00
N LEU A 165 -7.47 0.16 7.82
CA LEU A 165 -7.22 1.57 8.16
C LEU A 165 -7.18 2.41 6.87
N LEU A 166 -8.04 3.42 6.81
CA LEU A 166 -8.06 4.43 5.75
C LEU A 166 -7.51 5.76 6.28
N CYS A 167 -6.42 6.25 5.71
CA CYS A 167 -5.82 7.54 6.03
C CYS A 167 -6.03 8.51 4.86
N THR A 168 -7.03 9.38 4.92
CA THR A 168 -7.44 10.22 3.77
C THR A 168 -7.44 11.72 4.06
N GLY A 169 -7.24 12.53 3.02
CA GLY A 169 -7.37 13.97 3.08
C GLY A 169 -8.83 14.40 2.93
N ALA A 170 -9.30 15.34 3.76
CA ALA A 170 -10.66 15.86 3.67
C ALA A 170 -10.93 16.68 2.39
N ASP A 171 -9.87 17.21 1.77
CA ASP A 171 -9.92 18.04 0.57
C ASP A 171 -9.36 17.27 -0.65
N ASP A 172 -9.24 15.94 -0.55
CA ASP A 172 -8.72 15.08 -1.61
C ASP A 172 -9.82 14.83 -2.66
N PRO A 173 -9.66 15.33 -3.91
CA PRO A 173 -10.67 15.14 -4.95
C PRO A 173 -10.73 13.69 -5.46
N MET A 174 -9.74 12.85 -5.17
CA MET A 174 -9.71 11.42 -5.49
C MET A 174 -10.34 10.56 -4.37
N ALA A 175 -10.73 11.18 -3.26
CA ALA A 175 -11.32 10.51 -2.11
C ALA A 175 -12.43 11.38 -1.49
N THR A 176 -13.40 11.79 -2.32
CA THR A 176 -14.48 12.67 -1.88
C THR A 176 -15.31 12.04 -0.74
N PRO A 177 -16.04 12.84 0.07
CA PRO A 177 -16.90 12.30 1.11
C PRO A 177 -17.88 11.23 0.61
N GLU A 178 -18.41 11.39 -0.60
CA GLU A 178 -19.32 10.44 -1.23
C GLU A 178 -18.62 9.11 -1.57
N MET A 179 -17.39 9.17 -2.08
CA MET A 179 -16.58 7.99 -2.37
C MET A 179 -16.19 7.25 -1.09
N LEU A 180 -15.76 7.99 -0.06
CA LEU A 180 -15.45 7.41 1.24
C LEU A 180 -16.69 6.73 1.84
N PHE A 181 -17.84 7.39 1.79
CA PHE A 181 -19.10 6.80 2.28
C PHE A 181 -19.53 5.57 1.46
N ALA A 182 -19.27 5.53 0.15
CA ALA A 182 -19.51 4.36 -0.68
C ALA A 182 -18.59 3.19 -0.30
N LEU A 183 -17.30 3.45 -0.09
CA LEU A 183 -16.33 2.45 0.36
C LEU A 183 -16.72 1.87 1.73
N GLN A 184 -17.12 2.70 2.69
CA GLN A 184 -17.58 2.25 4.01
C GLN A 184 -18.74 1.25 3.91
N ARG A 185 -19.75 1.55 3.09
CA ARG A 185 -20.85 0.60 2.85
C ARG A 185 -20.39 -0.70 2.19
N GLY A 186 -19.40 -0.61 1.29
CA GLY A 186 -18.80 -1.78 0.66
C GLY A 186 -18.10 -2.68 1.67
N LEU A 187 -17.28 -2.10 2.55
CA LEU A 187 -16.59 -2.79 3.64
C LEU A 187 -17.57 -3.41 4.63
N ASP A 188 -18.62 -2.68 5.03
CA ASP A 188 -19.69 -3.18 5.90
C ASP A 188 -20.40 -4.40 5.27
N ALA A 189 -20.66 -4.37 3.96
CA ALA A 189 -21.36 -5.43 3.26
C ALA A 189 -20.58 -6.76 3.22
N VAL A 190 -19.25 -6.70 3.32
CA VAL A 190 -18.37 -7.87 3.36
C VAL A 190 -17.87 -8.23 4.76
N GLY A 191 -18.33 -7.51 5.79
CA GLY A 191 -18.01 -7.79 7.20
C GLY A 191 -16.62 -7.35 7.65
N ALA A 192 -15.95 -6.47 6.90
CA ALA A 192 -14.64 -5.96 7.28
C ALA A 192 -14.71 -5.04 8.51
N ASP A 193 -13.75 -5.15 9.43
CA ASP A 193 -13.55 -4.19 10.52
C ASP A 193 -12.75 -2.99 9.99
N TRP A 194 -13.30 -1.77 10.02
CA TRP A 194 -12.62 -0.61 9.43
C TRP A 194 -12.61 0.61 10.33
N GLU A 195 -11.50 1.36 10.26
CA GLU A 195 -11.36 2.71 10.81
C GLU A 195 -10.88 3.68 9.72
N ALA A 196 -11.29 4.95 9.83
CA ALA A 196 -10.93 5.99 8.87
C ALA A 196 -10.48 7.26 9.59
N ASP A 197 -9.24 7.66 9.32
CA ASP A 197 -8.66 8.94 9.73
C ASP A 197 -8.80 9.95 8.59
N VAL A 198 -9.64 10.97 8.79
CA VAL A 198 -9.90 12.03 7.81
C VAL A 198 -9.22 13.33 8.25
N TYR A 199 -8.27 13.81 7.45
CA TYR A 199 -7.44 14.96 7.80
C TYR A 199 -7.93 16.26 7.16
N SER A 200 -8.44 17.20 7.97
CA SER A 200 -8.88 18.52 7.52
C SER A 200 -7.77 19.30 6.79
N GLY A 201 -8.09 20.00 5.71
CA GLY A 201 -7.12 20.86 5.01
C GLY A 201 -6.05 20.08 4.23
N THR A 202 -6.31 18.80 3.96
CA THR A 202 -5.32 17.85 3.42
C THR A 202 -5.83 17.31 2.10
N ARG A 203 -4.97 17.34 1.08
CA ARG A 203 -5.24 16.87 -0.28
C ARG A 203 -4.54 15.53 -0.55
N HIS A 204 -4.55 15.07 -1.79
CA HIS A 204 -3.87 13.85 -2.20
C HIS A 204 -2.35 13.93 -2.03
N ALA A 205 -1.70 12.77 -1.94
CA ALA A 205 -0.24 12.63 -1.81
C ALA A 205 0.39 13.39 -0.62
N PHE A 206 -0.39 13.63 0.45
CA PHE A 206 0.00 14.49 1.56
C PHE A 206 1.23 14.04 2.36
N THR A 207 1.69 12.80 2.15
CA THR A 207 2.90 12.25 2.78
C THR A 207 4.18 12.55 2.01
N ASN A 208 4.10 12.99 0.76
CA ASN A 208 5.26 13.20 -0.10
C ASN A 208 5.66 14.69 -0.13
N PRO A 209 6.81 15.08 0.44
CA PRO A 209 7.30 16.47 0.39
C PRO A 209 7.45 17.01 -1.03
N ASP A 210 7.81 16.15 -1.99
CA ASP A 210 8.04 16.52 -3.38
C ASP A 210 6.72 16.73 -4.15
N ALA A 211 5.59 16.19 -3.65
CA ALA A 211 4.28 16.36 -4.27
C ALA A 211 3.81 17.83 -4.28
N ALA A 212 4.33 18.67 -3.39
CA ALA A 212 4.08 20.11 -3.42
C ALA A 212 4.58 20.78 -4.72
N LEU A 213 5.51 20.14 -5.45
CA LEU A 213 6.13 20.67 -6.67
C LEU A 213 5.70 19.91 -7.94
N ALA A 214 5.11 18.72 -7.81
CA ALA A 214 5.01 17.73 -8.90
C ALA A 214 3.59 17.50 -9.48
N GLY A 215 2.55 18.20 -9.02
CA GLY A 215 1.21 18.03 -9.57
C GLY A 215 0.29 19.24 -9.40
N PRO A 216 -0.98 19.14 -9.85
CA PRO A 216 -1.94 20.24 -9.74
C PRO A 216 -2.12 20.63 -8.27
N PRO A 217 -1.89 21.89 -7.89
CA PRO A 217 -1.85 22.30 -6.49
C PRO A 217 -3.20 22.15 -5.78
N ASP A 218 -4.29 22.09 -6.53
CA ASP A 218 -5.66 21.81 -6.06
C ASP A 218 -5.94 20.32 -5.82
N VAL A 219 -5.10 19.42 -6.34
CA VAL A 219 -5.26 17.96 -6.22
C VAL A 219 -4.23 17.36 -5.26
N VAL A 220 -2.97 17.73 -5.39
CA VAL A 220 -1.87 17.17 -4.58
C VAL A 220 -1.27 18.22 -3.66
N GLY A 221 -0.77 17.80 -2.50
CA GLY A 221 -0.03 18.72 -1.65
C GLY A 221 0.48 18.10 -0.35
N TYR A 222 1.78 18.26 -0.11
CA TYR A 222 2.41 17.85 1.15
C TYR A 222 1.76 18.54 2.36
N HIS A 223 1.43 17.77 3.38
CA HIS A 223 0.90 18.31 4.64
C HIS A 223 1.55 17.62 5.84
N ALA A 224 2.66 18.20 6.34
CA ALA A 224 3.53 17.59 7.35
C ALA A 224 2.81 17.05 8.61
N ARG A 225 1.80 17.77 9.11
CA ARG A 225 1.01 17.31 10.27
C ARG A 225 0.19 16.06 9.96
N SER A 226 -0.39 15.99 8.76
CA SER A 226 -1.23 14.86 8.35
C SER A 226 -0.36 13.67 7.96
N ALA A 227 0.78 13.92 7.31
CA ALA A 227 1.80 12.91 7.04
C ALA A 227 2.26 12.20 8.32
N ARG A 228 2.62 12.97 9.35
CA ARG A 228 3.00 12.42 10.65
C ARG A 228 1.88 11.61 11.30
N ARG A 229 0.65 12.15 11.34
CA ARG A 229 -0.50 11.45 11.92
C ARG A 229 -0.82 10.14 11.21
N ALA A 230 -0.80 10.14 9.87
CA ALA A 230 -1.02 8.93 9.09
C ALA A 230 0.06 7.87 9.35
N HIS A 231 1.32 8.30 9.51
CA HIS A 231 2.41 7.41 9.92
C HIS A 231 2.16 6.81 11.31
N GLU A 232 1.88 7.65 12.31
CA GLU A 232 1.57 7.21 13.69
C GLU A 232 0.37 6.25 13.73
N SER A 233 -0.68 6.52 12.93
CA SER A 233 -1.84 5.63 12.82
C SER A 233 -1.51 4.30 12.16
N ALA A 234 -0.74 4.30 11.07
CA ALA A 234 -0.30 3.07 10.42
C ALA A 234 0.54 2.20 11.38
N GLU A 235 1.46 2.80 12.12
CA GLU A 235 2.27 2.09 13.12
C GLU A 235 1.43 1.48 14.24
N ARG A 236 0.53 2.29 14.82
CA ARG A 236 -0.39 1.84 15.87
C ARG A 236 -1.24 0.67 15.39
N PHE A 237 -1.84 0.81 14.21
CA PHE A 237 -2.73 -0.18 13.62
C PHE A 237 -1.99 -1.50 13.35
N LEU A 238 -0.81 -1.46 12.74
CA LEU A 238 -0.03 -2.67 12.45
C LEU A 238 0.48 -3.37 13.71
N ALA A 239 0.88 -2.60 14.73
CA ALA A 239 1.33 -3.16 16.00
C ALA A 239 0.21 -3.93 16.73
N ASP A 240 -1.03 -3.42 16.71
CA ASP A 240 -2.20 -4.13 17.24
C ASP A 240 -2.56 -5.34 16.36
N LEU A 241 -2.64 -5.13 15.04
CA LEU A 241 -3.06 -6.12 14.05
C LEU A 241 -2.18 -7.38 14.01
N LEU A 242 -0.86 -7.16 14.08
CA LEU A 242 0.17 -8.19 13.88
C LEU A 242 0.80 -8.64 15.20
N ALA A 243 0.19 -8.26 16.33
CA ALA A 243 0.52 -8.83 17.63
C ALA A 243 0.40 -10.38 17.61
N PRO A 244 1.22 -11.10 18.38
CA PRO A 244 1.17 -12.56 18.50
C PRO A 244 -0.21 -13.09 18.92
#